data_AF-A0AAF0B6X5-F1
#
_entry.id   AF-A0AAF0B6X5-F1
#
_cell.length_a   1.000
_cell.length_b   1.000
_cell.length_c   1.000
_cell.angle_alpha   90.00
_cell.angle_beta   90.00
_cell.angle_gamma   90.00
#
_symmetry.space_group_name_H-M   'P 1'
#
loop_
_entity.id
_entity.type
_entity.pdbx_description
1 polymer ?
#
loop_
_entity_poly.entity_id
_entity_poly.type
_entity_poly.pdbx_seq_one_letter_code
_entity_poly.pdbx_strand_id
1 'polypeptide(L)'
;MDRKKPKAPLSSYLIFCNYERENVKQYLSQNLDSNTTIRITDIQKELSNKWKNLSDDERKVYEEQAQLLKLKYNEELIEWQKSTYKDGPGNNITNITAKFPTLKIHKIMNLNKNVKKVKIFTYQTFLFLLTM
;
A
#
# COMPACT_ATOMS: atom_id res chain seq x y z
N MET A 1 -14.01 -12.79 -24.36
CA MET A 1 -13.60 -11.77 -23.38
C MET A 1 -12.45 -12.34 -22.58
N ASP A 2 -11.22 -11.94 -22.88
CA ASP A 2 -10.03 -12.46 -22.19
C ASP A 2 -10.01 -11.93 -20.76
N ARG A 3 -10.60 -12.69 -19.83
CA ARG A 3 -10.46 -12.42 -18.40
C ARG A 3 -9.01 -12.70 -18.02
N LYS A 4 -8.18 -11.65 -18.04
CA LYS A 4 -6.77 -11.73 -17.65
C LYS A 4 -6.68 -12.01 -16.14
N LYS A 5 -5.77 -12.91 -15.78
CA LYS A 5 -5.47 -13.23 -14.38
C LYS A 5 -5.14 -11.94 -13.61
N PRO A 6 -5.73 -11.70 -12.43
CA PRO A 6 -5.39 -10.56 -11.60
C PRO A 6 -3.89 -10.50 -11.30
N LYS A 7 -3.32 -9.28 -11.27
CA LYS A 7 -1.89 -9.05 -10.96
C LYS A 7 -1.67 -8.99 -9.45
N ALA A 8 -0.53 -9.49 -8.98
CA ALA A 8 -0.20 -9.49 -7.55
C ALA A 8 -0.22 -8.06 -6.96
N PRO A 9 -0.71 -7.90 -5.72
CA PRO A 9 -0.78 -6.61 -5.05
C PRO A 9 0.62 -6.11 -4.66
N LEU A 10 0.76 -4.79 -4.50
CA LEU A 10 2.01 -4.19 -4.04
C LEU A 10 2.22 -4.45 -2.54
N SER A 11 3.49 -4.60 -2.15
CA SER A 11 3.89 -4.68 -0.73
C SER A 11 3.93 -3.29 -0.08
N SER A 12 3.91 -3.23 1.26
CA SER A 12 3.96 -1.98 2.02
C SER A 12 5.16 -1.11 1.66
N TYR A 13 6.35 -1.73 1.52
CA TYR A 13 7.56 -1.04 1.07
C TYR A 13 7.41 -0.47 -0.35
N LEU A 14 6.82 -1.21 -1.28
CA LEU A 14 6.67 -0.75 -2.67
C LEU A 14 5.64 0.39 -2.78
N ILE A 15 4.60 0.36 -1.94
CA ILE A 15 3.64 1.47 -1.80
C ILE A 15 4.36 2.72 -1.28
N PHE A 16 5.18 2.57 -0.23
CA PHE A 16 6.01 3.65 0.29
C PHE A 16 6.97 4.22 -0.77
N CYS A 17 7.71 3.35 -1.47
CA CYS A 17 8.61 3.77 -2.55
C CYS A 17 7.87 4.59 -3.61
N ASN A 18 6.68 4.18 -4.03
CA ASN A 18 5.91 4.90 -5.04
C ASN A 18 5.50 6.30 -4.56
N TYR A 19 5.17 6.44 -3.27
CA TYR A 19 4.77 7.73 -2.70
C TYR A 19 5.97 8.66 -2.49
N GLU A 20 7.07 8.14 -1.96
CA GLU A 20 8.23 8.95 -1.56
C GLU A 20 9.26 9.16 -2.69
N ARG A 21 9.18 8.44 -3.81
CA ARG A 21 10.20 8.51 -4.88
C ARG A 21 10.39 9.92 -5.43
N GLU A 22 9.30 10.66 -5.66
CA GLU A 22 9.39 12.03 -6.17
C GLU A 22 9.93 12.98 -5.10
N ASN A 23 9.53 12.82 -3.83
CA ASN A 23 10.08 13.60 -2.71
C ASN A 23 11.59 13.40 -2.57
N VAL A 24 12.05 12.14 -2.62
CA VAL A 24 13.47 11.79 -2.56
C VAL A 24 14.23 12.35 -3.77
N LYS A 25 13.66 12.25 -4.97
CA LYS A 25 14.27 12.79 -6.18
C LYS A 25 14.43 14.31 -6.08
N GLN A 26 13.41 15.02 -5.60
CA GLN A 26 13.47 16.46 -5.37
C GLN A 26 14.50 16.82 -4.30
N TYR A 27 14.51 16.11 -3.17
CA TYR A 27 15.51 16.28 -2.11
C TYR A 27 16.93 16.11 -2.66
N LEU A 28 17.20 15.05 -3.41
CA LEU A 28 18.52 14.85 -4.03
C LEU A 28 18.84 15.96 -5.04
N SER A 29 17.88 16.43 -5.84
CA SER A 29 18.11 17.52 -6.80
C SER A 29 18.49 18.86 -6.16
N GLN A 30 18.09 19.09 -4.91
CA GLN A 30 18.43 20.30 -4.17
C GLN A 30 19.81 20.21 -3.48
N ASN A 31 20.24 19.00 -3.13
CA ASN A 31 21.48 18.76 -2.39
C ASN A 31 22.68 18.46 -3.30
N LEU A 32 22.45 18.20 -4.58
CA LEU A 32 23.51 17.93 -5.55
C LEU A 32 23.78 19.17 -6.41
N ASP A 33 25.05 19.34 -6.79
CA ASP A 33 25.45 20.37 -7.75
C ASP A 33 24.69 20.18 -9.07
N SER A 34 24.39 21.30 -9.74
CA SER A 34 23.61 21.35 -10.99
C SER A 34 24.16 20.50 -12.14
N ASN A 35 25.43 20.07 -12.06
CA ASN A 35 26.11 19.24 -13.05
C ASN A 35 26.10 17.74 -12.72
N THR A 36 25.45 17.31 -11.63
CA THR A 36 25.41 15.89 -11.25
C THR A 36 24.08 15.23 -11.63
N THR A 37 24.15 14.21 -12.48
CA THR A 37 22.98 13.40 -12.85
C THR A 37 22.55 12.50 -11.69
N ILE A 38 21.32 12.69 -11.22
CA ILE A 38 20.70 11.84 -10.19
C ILE A 38 20.47 10.43 -10.76
N ARG A 39 21.10 9.42 -10.16
CA ARG A 39 20.91 8.03 -10.58
C ARG A 39 19.73 7.42 -9.81
N ILE A 40 19.01 6.52 -10.48
CA ILE A 40 17.92 5.73 -9.85
C ILE A 40 18.44 4.94 -8.64
N THR A 41 19.70 4.50 -8.69
CA THR A 41 20.37 3.82 -7.57
C THR A 41 20.45 4.68 -6.32
N ASP A 42 20.64 5.99 -6.47
CA ASP A 42 20.80 6.92 -5.34
C ASP A 42 19.45 7.20 -4.69
N ILE A 43 18.40 7.35 -5.52
CA ILE A 43 17.01 7.43 -5.06
C ILE A 43 16.63 6.16 -4.27
N GLN A 44 16.96 4.98 -4.78
CA GLN A 44 16.61 3.71 -4.13
C GLN A 44 17.35 3.53 -2.79
N LYS A 45 18.62 3.95 -2.70
CA LYS A 45 19.37 3.96 -1.44
C LYS A 45 18.71 4.86 -0.41
N GLU A 46 18.31 6.06 -0.80
CA GLU A 46 17.69 7.02 0.10
C GLU A 46 16.29 6.57 0.55
N LEU A 47 15.48 6.00 -0.35
CA LEU A 47 14.22 5.36 0.01
C LEU A 47 14.41 4.22 1.02
N SER A 48 15.44 3.38 0.82
CA SER A 48 15.75 2.29 1.74
C SER A 48 16.14 2.80 3.13
N ASN A 49 16.88 3.92 3.20
CA ASN A 49 17.25 4.57 4.45
C ASN A 49 16.01 5.17 5.14
N LYS A 50 15.19 5.93 4.42
CA LYS A 50 13.94 6.49 4.96
C LYS A 50 13.02 5.41 5.51
N TRP A 51 12.84 4.30 4.79
CA TRP A 51 11.99 3.19 5.26
C TRP A 51 12.46 2.58 6.59
N LYS A 52 13.78 2.42 6.76
CA LYS A 52 14.38 1.93 8.02
C LYS A 52 14.16 2.92 9.17
N ASN A 53 14.18 4.21 8.87
CA ASN A 53 14.02 5.30 9.83
C ASN A 53 12.55 5.67 10.11
N LEU A 54 11.59 5.15 9.36
CA LEU A 54 10.16 5.33 9.65
C LEU A 54 9.82 4.80 11.03
N SER A 55 8.95 5.53 11.72
CA SER A 55 8.32 5.04 12.95
C SER A 55 7.38 3.87 12.67
N ASP A 56 7.09 3.08 13.70
CA ASP A 56 6.17 1.95 13.58
C ASP A 56 4.74 2.41 13.21
N ASP A 57 4.31 3.58 13.68
CA ASP A 57 3.01 4.16 13.36
C ASP A 57 2.91 4.55 11.87
N GLU A 58 3.94 5.19 11.32
CA GLU A 58 3.99 5.53 9.89
C GLU A 58 4.07 4.27 9.03
N ARG A 59 4.90 3.31 9.43
CA ARG A 59 5.04 2.02 8.74
C ARG A 59 3.71 1.27 8.69
N LYS A 60 2.96 1.29 9.80
CA LYS A 60 1.64 0.65 9.90
C LYS A 60 0.63 1.18 8.90
N VAL A 61 0.66 2.47 8.55
CA VAL A 61 -0.22 3.03 7.51
C VAL A 61 0.02 2.33 6.17
N TYR A 62 1.27 2.10 5.78
CA TYR A 62 1.60 1.41 4.54
C TYR A 62 1.30 -0.10 4.60
N GLU A 63 1.44 -0.72 5.78
CA GLU A 63 1.05 -2.11 6.00
C GLU A 63 -0.47 -2.31 5.88
N GLU A 64 -1.27 -1.42 6.45
CA GLU A 64 -2.72 -1.44 6.31
C GLU A 64 -3.14 -1.28 4.83
N GLN A 65 -2.51 -0.37 4.09
CA GLN A 65 -2.73 -0.22 2.65
C GLN A 65 -2.38 -1.48 1.86
N ALA A 66 -1.25 -2.11 2.16
CA ALA A 66 -0.85 -3.37 1.52
C ALA A 66 -1.82 -4.51 1.83
N GLN A 67 -2.34 -4.58 3.05
CA GLN A 67 -3.37 -5.54 3.44
C GLN A 67 -4.68 -5.33 2.65
N LEU A 68 -5.13 -4.08 2.49
CA LEU A 68 -6.31 -3.75 1.69
C LEU A 68 -6.15 -4.17 0.22
N LEU A 69 -4.99 -3.89 -0.39
CA LEU A 69 -4.69 -4.32 -1.76
C LEU A 69 -4.69 -5.85 -1.89
N LYS A 70 -4.17 -6.56 -0.88
CA LYS A 70 -4.18 -8.02 -0.85
C LYS A 70 -5.59 -8.60 -0.75
N LEU A 71 -6.48 -7.96 0.03
CA LEU A 71 -7.88 -8.36 0.12
C LEU A 71 -8.58 -8.21 -1.23
N LYS A 72 -8.45 -7.04 -1.87
CA LYS A 72 -9.02 -6.77 -3.19
C LYS A 72 -8.51 -7.76 -4.24
N TYR A 73 -7.21 -8.03 -4.25
CA TYR A 73 -6.62 -9.04 -5.14
C TYR A 73 -7.23 -10.43 -4.96
N ASN A 74 -7.46 -10.84 -3.71
CA ASN A 74 -8.05 -12.13 -3.41
C ASN A 74 -9.50 -12.25 -3.89
N GLU A 75 -10.29 -11.18 -3.75
CA GLU A 75 -11.66 -11.10 -4.28
C GLU A 75 -11.66 -11.23 -5.81
N GLU A 76 -10.83 -10.43 -6.50
CA GLU A 76 -10.67 -10.49 -7.96
C GLU A 76 -10.19 -11.87 -8.44
N LEU A 77 -9.30 -12.53 -7.68
CA LEU A 77 -8.79 -13.85 -8.00
C LEU A 77 -9.89 -14.93 -7.87
N ILE A 78 -10.72 -14.86 -6.83
CA ILE A 78 -11.86 -15.76 -6.65
C ILE A 78 -12.87 -15.58 -7.79
N GLU A 79 -13.16 -14.34 -8.19
CA GLU A 79 -14.06 -14.05 -9.29
C GLU A 79 -13.50 -14.55 -10.63
N TRP A 80 -12.21 -14.32 -10.87
CA TRP A 80 -11.50 -14.84 -12.04
C TRP A 80 -11.58 -16.37 -12.08
N GLN A 81 -11.24 -17.06 -10.98
CA GLN A 81 -11.34 -18.51 -10.86
C GLN A 81 -12.76 -19.01 -11.16
N LYS A 82 -13.79 -18.44 -10.51
CA LYS A 82 -15.20 -18.81 -10.77
C LYS A 82 -15.59 -18.67 -12.23
N SER A 83 -15.07 -17.65 -12.91
CA SER A 83 -15.34 -17.43 -14.33
C SER A 83 -14.60 -18.40 -15.26
N THR A 84 -13.42 -18.90 -14.86
CA THR A 84 -12.68 -19.92 -15.61
C THR A 84 -13.22 -21.34 -15.40
N TYR A 85 -13.88 -21.63 -14.27
CA TYR A 85 -14.45 -22.95 -13.97
C TYR A 85 -15.82 -23.21 -14.62
N LYS A 86 -16.43 -22.24 -15.30
CA LYS A 86 -17.69 -22.45 -16.04
C LYS A 86 -17.51 -23.19 -17.38
N ASP A 87 -16.28 -23.34 -17.87
CA ASP A 87 -15.99 -23.84 -19.22
C ASP A 87 -15.13 -25.14 -19.27
N GLY A 88 -15.07 -25.97 -18.20
CA GLY A 88 -14.30 -27.22 -18.26
C GLY A 88 -14.57 -28.27 -17.15
N PRO A 89 -14.43 -29.59 -17.43
CA PRO A 89 -14.86 -30.66 -16.53
C PRO A 89 -13.82 -31.01 -15.46
N GLY A 90 -14.29 -31.26 -14.23
CA GLY A 90 -13.64 -32.18 -13.28
C GLY A 90 -12.39 -31.69 -12.54
N ASN A 91 -12.62 -31.16 -11.33
CA ASN A 91 -11.60 -30.59 -10.43
C ASN A 91 -10.82 -31.64 -9.62
N ASN A 92 -9.53 -31.38 -9.38
CA ASN A 92 -8.90 -31.52 -8.06
C ASN A 92 -7.60 -30.68 -7.96
N ILE A 93 -7.73 -29.40 -7.61
CA ILE A 93 -6.62 -28.62 -7.06
C ILE A 93 -7.15 -27.87 -5.83
N THR A 94 -7.48 -28.62 -4.78
CA THR A 94 -7.98 -28.09 -3.50
C THR A 94 -6.88 -27.85 -2.46
N ASN A 95 -5.58 -27.86 -2.82
CA ASN A 95 -4.52 -27.97 -1.80
C ASN A 95 -3.27 -27.10 -1.97
N ILE A 96 -3.33 -25.91 -2.59
CA ILE A 96 -2.19 -24.97 -2.49
C ILE A 96 -2.69 -23.52 -2.45
N THR A 97 -2.94 -23.00 -1.25
CA THR A 97 -2.45 -21.71 -0.74
C THR A 97 -3.24 -21.36 0.53
N ALA A 98 -2.57 -21.63 1.65
CA ALA A 98 -2.92 -21.40 3.04
C ALA A 98 -4.06 -20.41 3.34
N LYS A 99 -5.03 -20.90 4.13
CA LYS A 99 -5.82 -20.13 5.09
C LYS A 99 -4.95 -19.04 5.74
N PHE A 100 -5.22 -17.77 5.43
CA PHE A 100 -4.89 -16.66 6.32
C PHE A 100 -6.18 -16.15 6.99
N PRO A 101 -6.12 -15.76 8.27
CA PRO A 101 -7.22 -15.87 9.21
C PRO A 101 -8.31 -14.83 8.94
N THR A 102 -9.43 -15.30 8.39
CA THR A 102 -10.69 -14.56 8.19
C THR A 102 -11.34 -14.05 9.49
N LEU A 103 -10.87 -14.49 10.65
CA LEU A 103 -11.51 -14.23 11.95
C LEU A 103 -11.15 -12.87 12.59
N LYS A 104 -10.19 -12.12 12.04
CA LYS A 104 -9.88 -10.74 12.51
C LYS A 104 -10.48 -9.62 11.64
N ILE A 105 -11.09 -9.95 10.50
CA ILE A 105 -11.54 -8.95 9.51
C ILE A 105 -12.81 -8.22 10.00
N HIS A 106 -13.75 -8.91 10.65
CA HIS A 106 -14.99 -8.28 11.15
C HIS A 106 -14.74 -7.37 12.38
N LYS A 107 -13.71 -7.66 13.18
CA LYS A 107 -13.36 -6.86 14.37
C LYS A 107 -12.53 -5.61 14.01
N ILE A 108 -11.70 -5.68 12.96
CA ILE A 108 -10.86 -4.56 12.51
C ILE A 108 -11.63 -3.57 11.62
N MET A 109 -12.57 -4.03 10.77
CA MET A 109 -13.44 -3.14 9.99
C MET A 109 -14.31 -2.21 10.88
N ASN A 110 -14.59 -2.59 12.12
CA ASN A 110 -15.43 -1.81 13.04
C ASN A 110 -14.63 -1.01 14.11
N LEU A 111 -13.29 -0.98 14.02
CA LEU A 111 -12.43 -0.32 15.02
C LEU A 111 -11.78 0.99 14.56
N ASN A 112 -11.97 1.44 13.31
CA ASN A 112 -11.50 2.77 12.92
C ASN A 112 -12.63 3.79 12.68
N LYS A 113 -13.36 4.11 13.75
CA LYS A 113 -14.16 5.35 13.87
C LYS A 113 -13.27 6.62 13.95
N ASN A 114 -11.93 6.48 13.99
CA ASN A 114 -11.01 7.59 14.19
C ASN A 114 -10.45 8.20 12.89
N VAL A 115 -10.52 7.51 11.73
CA VAL A 115 -10.16 8.13 10.43
C VAL A 115 -11.01 9.38 10.13
N LYS A 116 -12.26 9.42 10.61
CA LYS A 116 -13.12 10.60 10.46
C LYS A 116 -12.75 11.75 11.40
N LYS A 117 -12.10 11.47 12.54
CA LYS A 117 -11.73 12.50 13.54
C LYS A 117 -10.37 13.12 13.28
N VAL A 118 -9.41 12.36 12.75
CA VAL A 118 -8.06 12.89 12.46
C VAL A 118 -8.10 14.01 11.41
N LYS A 119 -9.01 13.93 10.43
CA LYS A 119 -9.21 15.03 9.47
C LYS A 119 -9.87 16.27 10.07
N ILE A 120 -10.64 16.17 11.15
CA ILE A 120 -11.34 17.33 11.75
C ILE A 120 -10.44 18.07 12.75
N PHE A 121 -9.59 17.34 13.47
CA PHE A 121 -8.73 17.93 14.49
C PHE A 121 -7.57 18.76 13.91
N THR A 122 -7.11 18.45 12.69
CA THR A 122 -6.00 19.16 12.04
C THR A 122 -6.42 20.46 11.37
N TYR A 123 -7.64 20.58 10.82
CA TYR A 123 -8.12 21.85 10.26
C TYR A 123 -8.51 22.86 11.35
N GLN A 124 -9.03 22.39 12.49
CA GLN A 124 -9.43 23.26 13.59
C GLN A 124 -8.24 23.88 14.33
N THR A 125 -7.12 23.16 14.45
CA THR A 125 -5.88 23.68 15.06
C THR A 125 -5.10 24.57 14.09
N PHE A 126 -5.15 24.29 12.78
CA PHE A 126 -4.49 25.16 11.78
C PHE A 126 -5.16 26.53 11.63
N LEU A 127 -6.49 26.63 11.76
CA LEU A 127 -7.19 27.92 11.66
C LEU A 127 -6.98 28.84 12.88
N PHE A 128 -6.70 28.26 14.06
CA PHE A 128 -6.49 29.01 15.30
C PHE A 128 -5.08 29.61 15.42
N LEU A 129 -4.10 29.06 14.68
CA LEU A 129 -2.72 29.58 14.63
C LEU A 129 -2.50 30.68 13.58
N LEU A 130 -3.44 30.88 12.66
CA LEU A 130 -3.35 31.90 11.59
C LEU A 130 -4.05 33.23 11.94
N THR A 131 -4.60 33.35 13.15
CA THR A 131 -5.36 34.53 13.63
C THR A 131 -4.73 35.21 14.86
N MET A 132 -3.47 34.91 15.17
CA MET A 132 -2.62 35.63 16.12
C MET A 132 -1.37 36.12 15.37
#